data_AF-W9CGA9-F1
#
_entry.id   AF-W9CGA9-F1
#
_cell.length_a   1.000
_cell.length_b   1.000
_cell.length_c   1.000
_cell.angle_alpha   90.00
_cell.angle_beta   90.00
_cell.angle_gamma   90.00
#
_symmetry.space_group_name_H-M   'P 1'
#
loop_
_entity.id
_entity.type
_entity.pdbx_description
1 polymer ?
#
loop_
_entity_poly.entity_id
_entity_poly.type
_entity_poly.pdbx_seq_one_letter_code
_entity_poly.pdbx_strand_id
1 'polypeptide(L)'
;MGQSPIRRRTTRSRSNTFRTVDVSPRQPEWHPGQEPGLDPSKADGGRSTGINLHEDCQITVVDFSEDKMVKREFNNEELVRFLDIEQEQRIKCRWININGLSWDVIKAVGKRKKLHKLAIEDMVNLNNRTKADCESDYDDDNEQEITLESPRRQKRGPFRKAFHNFMKRRRNDNMAQNDKLAGDFHDPTKEYVTGHTDGVQSSPLAVSAEQVSMFLTADNNVISFFENSADDIETPILHRLSNSDTILRRSCDASMVMQAIIDAIIDLAIPVTFAYQDIIGSLELDVLTNPNIKHATSLYVVTSEIITLRNFINPIANLINSLRDHKNIGQRGDVQKAASAIKISQMAQTYLGDVEDHVVLITESLDQLRRNADGMIDLIFNTISAYQNESMKQLTIVTINFLPSSFLMGYFGMNFTDMPSIEHNEKYFWHIALPVAFVVIMFLMRDMIIWWFKRTAQRRGESRSKGLKEKRIR
;
A
#
# COMPACT_ATOMS: atom_id res chain seq x y z
N MET A 1 -17.17 61.05 52.66
CA MET A 1 -17.52 61.68 51.36
C MET A 1 -16.33 61.46 50.45
N GLY A 2 -16.33 60.81 49.29
CA GLY A 2 -17.33 60.23 48.40
C GLY A 2 -16.59 59.96 47.07
N GLN A 3 -17.10 59.00 46.29
CA GLN A 3 -16.82 58.75 44.87
C GLN A 3 -15.71 57.74 44.47
N SER A 4 -16.17 56.49 44.34
CA SER A 4 -16.08 55.57 43.17
C SER A 4 -14.72 55.22 42.51
N PRO A 5 -14.34 53.92 42.52
CA PRO A 5 -13.45 53.34 41.51
C PRO A 5 -14.24 52.77 40.31
N ILE A 6 -13.73 53.04 39.12
CA ILE A 6 -14.20 52.53 37.82
C ILE A 6 -13.98 51.01 37.75
N ARG A 7 -15.06 50.28 37.46
CA ARG A 7 -15.10 48.84 37.19
C ARG A 7 -14.17 48.48 36.03
N ARG A 8 -13.14 47.65 36.26
CA ARG A 8 -12.49 46.84 35.21
C ARG A 8 -13.08 45.43 35.19
N ARG A 9 -13.52 45.06 33.99
CA ARG A 9 -14.18 43.82 33.58
C ARG A 9 -13.25 42.62 33.77
N THR A 10 -13.73 41.58 34.43
CA THR A 10 -13.07 40.27 34.58
C THR A 10 -12.92 39.58 33.22
N THR A 11 -11.69 39.40 32.75
CA THR A 11 -11.37 38.53 31.61
C THR A 11 -10.93 37.16 32.10
N ARG A 12 -11.81 36.20 31.81
CA ARG A 12 -11.67 34.75 31.65
C ARG A 12 -10.35 34.07 32.09
N SER A 13 -10.55 33.11 32.99
CA SER A 13 -9.75 31.91 33.29
C SER A 13 -8.81 31.50 32.16
N ARG A 14 -7.52 31.39 32.51
CA ARG A 14 -6.48 30.76 31.71
C ARG A 14 -6.92 29.35 31.31
N SER A 15 -7.01 29.10 30.01
CA SER A 15 -7.02 27.75 29.46
C SER A 15 -5.63 27.15 29.69
N ASN A 16 -5.58 25.96 30.29
CA ASN A 16 -4.38 25.13 30.31
C ASN A 16 -3.96 24.91 28.85
N THR A 17 -2.87 25.55 28.44
CA THR A 17 -2.23 25.30 27.16
C THR A 17 -1.71 23.87 27.23
N PHE A 18 -2.40 22.96 26.54
CA PHE A 18 -1.89 21.62 26.29
C PHE A 18 -0.51 21.80 25.65
N ARG A 19 0.55 21.33 26.33
CA ARG A 19 1.84 21.10 25.67
C ARG A 19 1.57 19.98 24.67
N THR A 20 1.37 20.33 23.41
CA THR A 20 1.56 19.41 22.30
C THR A 20 3.01 18.98 22.36
N VAL A 21 3.25 17.80 22.92
CA VAL A 21 4.52 17.11 22.75
C VAL A 21 4.55 16.76 21.27
N ASP A 22 5.18 17.62 20.47
CA ASP A 22 5.58 17.27 19.11
C ASP A 22 6.57 16.11 19.23
N VAL A 23 6.05 14.89 19.12
CA VAL A 23 6.86 13.72 18.81
C VAL A 23 7.00 13.66 17.29
N SER A 24 7.48 14.76 16.71
CA SER A 24 8.14 14.70 15.42
C SER A 24 9.50 14.05 15.70
N PRO A 25 9.89 12.98 14.97
CA PRO A 25 11.29 12.57 15.00
C PRO A 25 12.07 13.83 14.65
N ARG A 26 13.00 14.24 15.53
CA ARG A 26 13.87 15.39 15.30
C ARG A 26 14.32 15.31 13.83
N GLN A 27 14.01 16.33 13.02
CA GLN A 27 14.85 16.60 11.87
C GLN A 27 16.27 16.51 12.41
N PRO A 28 17.12 15.62 11.88
CA PRO A 28 18.45 15.54 12.40
C PRO A 28 19.07 16.92 12.17
N GLU A 29 19.32 17.62 13.28
CA GLU A 29 20.33 18.68 13.34
C GLU A 29 19.93 20.02 12.70
N TRP A 30 18.68 20.49 12.89
CA TRP A 30 18.34 21.89 12.62
C TRP A 30 18.69 22.79 13.81
N HIS A 31 19.60 23.75 13.61
CA HIS A 31 19.95 24.75 14.62
C HIS A 31 19.23 26.09 14.39
N PRO A 32 18.74 26.77 15.44
CA PRO A 32 18.14 28.10 15.30
C PRO A 32 19.14 29.08 14.66
N GLY A 33 18.78 29.67 13.52
CA GLY A 33 19.62 30.60 12.76
C GLY A 33 20.35 29.98 11.56
N GLN A 34 20.18 28.68 11.33
CA GLN A 34 20.69 27.99 10.14
C GLN A 34 19.82 28.29 8.92
N GLU A 35 20.45 28.69 7.81
CA GLU A 35 19.77 28.90 6.53
C GLU A 35 19.21 27.57 6.01
N PRO A 36 17.96 27.53 5.52
CA PRO A 36 17.41 26.37 4.82
C PRO A 36 18.22 26.01 3.57
N GLY A 37 18.30 24.72 3.24
CA GLY A 37 18.99 24.19 2.07
C GLY A 37 20.41 23.71 2.34
N LEU A 38 20.90 22.85 1.45
CA LEU A 38 22.27 22.35 1.41
C LEU A 38 23.05 23.08 0.32
N ASP A 39 24.08 23.82 0.69
CA ASP A 39 24.90 24.58 -0.26
C ASP A 39 26.02 23.72 -0.87
N PRO A 40 25.97 23.37 -2.17
CA PRO A 40 26.99 22.54 -2.82
C PRO A 40 28.35 23.25 -2.94
N SER A 41 28.41 24.57 -2.73
CA SER A 41 29.69 25.29 -2.73
C SER A 41 30.49 25.05 -1.45
N LYS A 42 29.85 24.67 -0.35
CA LYS A 42 30.47 24.43 0.95
C LYS A 42 30.82 22.94 1.12
N ALA A 43 31.91 22.63 1.84
CA ALA A 43 32.34 21.25 2.06
C ALA A 43 31.28 20.42 2.82
N ASP A 44 30.69 20.99 3.87
CA ASP A 44 29.70 20.33 4.73
C ASP A 44 28.25 20.71 4.40
N GLY A 45 27.99 21.24 3.19
CA GLY A 45 26.65 21.68 2.79
C GLY A 45 26.11 22.88 3.59
N GLY A 46 26.93 23.51 4.42
CA GLY A 46 26.52 24.60 5.32
C GLY A 46 25.96 24.13 6.68
N ARG A 47 26.08 22.84 7.01
CA ARG A 47 25.69 22.29 8.32
C ARG A 47 26.90 22.23 9.28
N SER A 48 26.66 22.37 10.58
CA SER A 48 27.70 22.31 11.63
C SER A 48 28.20 20.90 11.93
N THR A 49 27.36 19.91 11.67
CA THR A 49 27.64 18.48 11.68
C THR A 49 27.66 18.05 10.22
N GLY A 50 28.83 17.71 9.69
CA GLY A 50 29.00 17.34 8.28
C GLY A 50 28.04 16.23 7.83
N ILE A 51 27.67 16.25 6.55
CA ILE A 51 26.80 15.24 5.94
C ILE A 51 27.62 13.96 5.74
N ASN A 52 27.47 13.00 6.65
CA ASN A 52 28.12 11.69 6.53
C ASN A 52 27.33 10.77 5.58
N LEU A 53 27.31 11.12 4.29
CA LEU A 53 26.72 10.31 3.23
C LEU A 53 27.84 9.94 2.24
N HIS A 54 28.48 8.80 2.48
CA HIS A 54 29.51 8.26 1.61
C HIS A 54 29.14 6.84 1.22
N GLU A 55 28.65 6.71 0.00
CA GLU A 55 28.34 5.44 -0.65
C GLU A 55 29.10 5.36 -1.98
N ASP A 56 29.44 4.15 -2.40
CA ASP A 56 30.06 3.91 -3.69
C ASP A 56 28.96 3.98 -4.75
N CYS A 57 28.94 5.07 -5.52
CA CYS A 57 27.92 5.30 -6.53
C CYS A 57 28.32 4.62 -7.84
N GLN A 58 27.38 3.89 -8.45
CA GLN A 58 27.50 3.46 -9.83
C GLN A 58 26.83 4.50 -10.72
N ILE A 59 27.61 5.15 -11.58
CA ILE A 59 27.12 6.28 -12.36
C ILE A 59 27.18 5.93 -13.84
N THR A 60 26.03 5.97 -14.50
CA THR A 60 25.93 5.80 -15.94
C THR A 60 25.62 7.15 -16.59
N VAL A 61 26.47 7.58 -17.52
CA VAL A 61 26.20 8.73 -18.39
C VAL A 61 25.92 8.25 -19.80
N VAL A 62 24.76 8.65 -20.33
CA VAL A 62 24.33 8.36 -21.68
C VAL A 62 24.26 9.66 -22.46
N ASP A 63 25.22 9.83 -23.37
CA ASP A 63 25.26 10.93 -24.32
C ASP A 63 24.62 10.48 -25.62
N PHE A 64 23.59 11.18 -26.06
CA PHE A 64 22.80 10.73 -27.18
C PHE A 64 22.33 11.86 -28.10
N SER A 65 22.40 11.59 -29.40
CA SER A 65 21.84 12.38 -30.49
C SER A 65 21.05 11.45 -31.41
N GLU A 66 20.46 11.93 -32.49
CA GLU A 66 19.70 11.08 -33.42
C GLU A 66 20.60 9.96 -33.99
N ASP A 67 21.83 10.31 -34.38
CA ASP A 67 22.76 9.42 -35.08
C ASP A 67 23.69 8.63 -34.17
N LYS A 68 24.10 9.17 -33.01
CA LYS A 68 25.11 8.53 -32.14
C LYS A 68 24.68 8.38 -30.68
N MET A 69 24.97 7.23 -30.09
CA MET A 69 24.74 6.93 -28.67
C MET A 69 26.09 6.56 -28.06
N VAL A 70 26.43 7.13 -26.92
CA VAL A 70 27.62 6.78 -26.16
C VAL A 70 27.22 6.58 -24.72
N LYS A 71 27.27 5.33 -24.26
CA LYS A 71 27.19 4.97 -22.85
C LYS A 71 28.59 5.05 -22.24
N ARG A 72 28.71 5.66 -21.06
CA ARG A 72 29.92 5.67 -20.23
C ARG A 72 29.52 5.36 -18.80
N GLU A 73 30.31 4.54 -18.13
CA GLU A 73 30.15 4.22 -16.71
C GLU A 73 31.30 4.86 -15.95
N PHE A 74 31.00 5.39 -14.77
CA PHE A 74 31.92 6.17 -13.95
C PHE A 74 31.77 5.80 -12.47
N ASN A 75 32.88 5.91 -11.75
CA ASN A 75 32.90 5.94 -10.29
C ASN A 75 32.78 7.39 -9.75
N ASN A 76 32.64 7.56 -8.43
CA ASN A 76 32.48 8.86 -7.78
C ASN A 76 33.55 9.88 -8.23
N GLU A 77 34.83 9.53 -8.18
CA GLU A 77 35.92 10.46 -8.54
C GLU A 77 35.98 10.75 -10.05
N GLU A 78 35.66 9.75 -10.87
CA GLU A 78 35.75 9.85 -12.33
C GLU A 78 34.67 10.78 -12.87
N LEU A 79 33.47 10.73 -12.29
CA LEU A 79 32.39 11.65 -12.63
C LEU A 79 32.79 13.09 -12.35
N VAL A 80 33.40 13.38 -11.20
CA VAL A 80 33.83 14.75 -10.86
C VAL A 80 34.79 15.30 -11.92
N ARG A 81 35.74 14.48 -12.38
CA ARG A 81 36.67 14.86 -13.47
C ARG A 81 35.94 15.01 -14.81
N PHE A 82 34.95 14.17 -15.06
CA PHE A 82 34.17 14.21 -16.30
C PHE A 82 33.28 15.45 -16.40
N LEU A 83 32.68 15.89 -15.29
CA LEU A 83 31.85 17.10 -15.23
C LEU A 83 32.63 18.40 -15.52
N ASP A 84 33.96 18.37 -15.39
CA ASP A 84 34.83 19.51 -15.73
C ASP A 84 35.08 19.61 -17.25
N ILE A 85 34.79 18.55 -18.01
CA ILE A 85 34.95 18.52 -19.47
C ILE A 85 33.68 19.10 -20.10
N GLU A 86 33.83 20.16 -20.90
CA GLU A 86 32.71 20.75 -21.64
C GLU A 86 32.06 19.73 -22.58
N GLN A 87 30.73 19.80 -22.67
CA GLN A 87 29.94 18.90 -23.51
C GLN A 87 30.24 19.16 -24.99
N GLU A 88 30.53 18.11 -25.76
CA GLU A 88 30.79 18.23 -27.19
C GLU A 88 29.50 18.69 -27.91
N GLN A 89 29.59 19.71 -28.77
CA GLN A 89 28.44 20.32 -29.46
C GLN A 89 27.61 19.33 -30.33
N ARG A 90 28.14 18.14 -30.61
CA ARG A 90 27.43 17.08 -31.34
C ARG A 90 26.40 16.30 -30.50
N ILE A 91 26.46 16.41 -29.18
CA ILE A 91 25.57 15.71 -28.25
C ILE A 91 24.36 16.60 -28.01
N LYS A 92 23.16 16.12 -28.37
CA LYS A 92 21.92 16.89 -28.21
C LYS A 92 21.31 16.73 -26.82
N CYS A 93 21.41 15.55 -26.22
CA CYS A 93 20.84 15.24 -24.91
C CYS A 93 21.83 14.38 -24.10
N ARG A 94 21.93 14.65 -22.80
CA ARG A 94 22.70 13.84 -21.85
C ARG A 94 21.78 13.38 -20.73
N TRP A 95 21.85 12.09 -20.42
CA TRP A 95 21.25 11.51 -19.24
C TRP A 95 22.35 11.06 -18.28
N ILE A 96 22.33 11.57 -17.04
CA ILE A 96 23.23 11.18 -15.97
C ILE A 96 22.42 10.39 -14.96
N ASN A 97 22.64 9.08 -14.89
CA ASN A 97 22.02 8.18 -13.94
C ASN A 97 22.99 7.87 -12.81
N ILE A 98 22.60 8.14 -11.56
CA ILE A 98 23.44 7.95 -10.37
C ILE A 98 22.74 6.95 -9.47
N ASN A 99 23.34 5.78 -9.27
CA ASN A 99 22.88 4.75 -8.35
C ASN A 99 23.70 4.81 -7.07
N GLY A 100 23.07 5.01 -5.91
CA GLY A 100 23.72 5.29 -4.63
C GLY A 100 23.82 6.80 -4.35
N LEU A 101 23.72 7.17 -3.08
CA LEU A 101 23.75 8.58 -2.67
C LEU A 101 25.07 8.89 -1.94
N SER A 102 25.91 9.71 -2.58
CA SER A 102 27.18 10.18 -2.01
C SER A 102 27.27 11.69 -2.07
N TRP A 103 27.62 12.32 -0.94
CA TRP A 103 27.70 13.78 -0.84
C TRP A 103 28.71 14.38 -1.81
N ASP A 104 29.83 13.70 -2.08
CA ASP A 104 30.86 14.18 -3.01
C ASP A 104 30.31 14.33 -4.45
N VAL A 105 29.51 13.36 -4.87
CA VAL A 105 28.85 13.34 -6.18
C VAL A 105 27.75 14.40 -6.24
N ILE A 106 26.87 14.43 -5.24
CA ILE A 106 25.77 15.39 -5.12
C ILE A 106 26.31 16.82 -5.16
N LYS A 107 27.37 17.09 -4.40
CA LYS A 107 28.04 18.39 -4.35
C LYS A 107 28.65 18.80 -5.69
N ALA A 108 29.34 17.87 -6.36
CA ALA A 108 29.96 18.14 -7.65
C ALA A 108 28.91 18.44 -8.74
N VAL A 109 27.86 17.61 -8.80
CA VAL A 109 26.73 17.80 -9.72
C VAL A 109 25.99 19.10 -9.41
N GLY A 110 25.62 19.30 -8.14
CA GLY A 110 24.88 20.49 -7.69
C GLY A 110 25.63 21.80 -7.96
N LYS A 111 26.96 21.82 -7.81
CA LYS A 111 27.77 23.00 -8.12
C LYS A 111 27.85 23.27 -9.63
N ARG A 112 28.00 22.23 -10.44
CA ARG A 112 28.20 22.35 -11.90
C ARG A 112 26.89 22.65 -12.64
N LYS A 113 25.81 22.05 -12.18
CA LYS A 113 24.44 22.19 -12.71
C LYS A 113 23.58 23.13 -11.87
N LYS A 114 24.22 23.98 -11.06
CA LYS A 114 23.63 25.03 -10.21
C LYS A 114 22.30 24.64 -9.53
N LEU A 115 22.21 23.41 -9.03
CA LEU A 115 20.98 22.90 -8.41
C LEU A 115 20.63 23.72 -7.16
N HIS A 116 19.34 23.94 -6.93
CA HIS A 116 18.90 24.79 -5.83
C HIS A 116 19.18 24.12 -4.48
N LYS A 117 19.57 24.92 -3.48
CA LYS A 117 20.00 24.40 -2.16
C LYS A 117 18.89 23.62 -1.45
N LEU A 118 17.63 24.05 -1.59
CA LEU A 118 16.49 23.35 -1.01
C LEU A 118 16.24 22.00 -1.70
N ALA A 119 16.42 21.92 -3.02
CA ALA A 119 16.19 20.70 -3.76
C ALA A 119 17.25 19.63 -3.45
N ILE A 120 18.50 20.05 -3.22
CA ILE A 120 19.56 19.17 -2.71
C ILE A 120 19.24 18.71 -1.28
N GLU A 121 18.72 19.60 -0.43
CA GLU A 121 18.29 19.23 0.93
C GLU A 121 17.17 18.19 0.92
N ASP A 122 16.17 18.37 0.05
CA ASP A 122 15.03 17.47 -0.06
C ASP A 122 15.47 16.09 -0.59
N MET A 123 16.35 16.06 -1.60
CA MET A 123 16.94 14.82 -2.10
C MET A 123 17.71 14.03 -1.01
N VAL A 124 18.45 14.71 -0.13
CA VAL A 124 19.17 14.06 0.98
C VAL A 124 18.22 13.67 2.12
N ASN A 125 17.11 14.40 2.28
CA ASN A 125 16.09 14.11 3.28
C ASN A 125 15.11 13.04 2.79
N LEU A 126 15.47 11.77 3.01
CA LEU A 126 14.71 10.57 2.63
C LEU A 126 13.29 10.42 3.26
N ASN A 127 12.78 11.43 3.97
CA ASN A 127 11.50 11.39 4.70
C ASN A 127 10.42 12.31 4.08
N ASN A 128 10.67 12.88 2.91
CA ASN A 128 9.75 13.81 2.27
C ASN A 128 8.66 13.10 1.43
N ARG A 129 7.67 13.87 0.99
CA ARG A 129 6.56 13.40 0.15
C ARG A 129 6.87 13.75 -1.30
N THR A 130 6.44 12.92 -2.24
CA THR A 130 6.47 13.22 -3.69
C THR A 130 5.92 14.62 -3.96
N LYS A 131 6.74 15.45 -4.60
CA LYS A 131 6.44 16.81 -5.03
C LYS A 131 7.02 17.03 -6.43
N ALA A 132 6.51 18.04 -7.11
CA ALA A 132 7.20 18.68 -8.22
C ALA A 132 7.28 20.16 -7.86
N ASP A 133 8.50 20.67 -7.73
CA ASP A 133 8.75 22.09 -7.53
C ASP A 133 9.43 22.61 -8.80
N CYS A 134 8.89 23.68 -9.39
CA CYS A 134 9.47 24.32 -10.56
C CYS A 134 9.87 25.73 -10.16
N GLU A 135 11.17 25.94 -10.00
CA GLU A 135 11.71 27.25 -9.65
C GLU A 135 11.89 28.09 -10.91
N SER A 136 11.62 29.39 -10.79
CA SER A 136 11.96 30.39 -11.80
C SER A 136 12.71 31.49 -11.10
N ASP A 137 14.04 31.40 -11.04
CA ASP A 137 14.84 32.44 -10.42
C ASP A 137 14.73 33.73 -11.25
N TYR A 138 14.44 34.83 -10.55
CA TYR A 138 14.21 36.15 -11.13
C TYR A 138 15.50 36.96 -11.36
N ASP A 139 16.67 36.42 -11.06
CA ASP A 139 17.95 37.09 -11.26
C ASP A 139 19.00 36.06 -11.75
N ASP A 140 19.48 36.27 -12.99
CA ASP A 140 20.51 35.53 -13.72
C ASP A 140 20.21 34.07 -14.18
N ASP A 141 19.99 33.96 -15.49
CA ASP A 141 20.24 32.82 -16.38
C ASP A 141 19.98 31.39 -15.89
N ASN A 142 18.85 30.86 -16.38
CA ASN A 142 18.51 29.48 -16.71
C ASN A 142 18.74 28.41 -15.64
N GLU A 143 17.65 27.82 -15.13
CA GLU A 143 17.43 26.36 -15.01
C GLU A 143 16.09 26.07 -14.30
N GLN A 144 15.39 25.00 -14.71
CA GLN A 144 14.31 24.38 -13.94
C GLN A 144 14.83 23.06 -13.38
N GLU A 145 14.12 22.53 -12.40
CA GLU A 145 14.50 21.41 -11.56
C GLU A 145 13.22 20.57 -11.39
N ILE A 146 13.30 19.24 -11.40
CA ILE A 146 12.11 18.37 -11.28
C ILE A 146 12.43 17.14 -10.43
N THR A 147 12.56 17.36 -9.12
CA THR A 147 12.84 16.31 -8.12
C THR A 147 11.65 15.35 -8.01
N LEU A 148 11.80 14.10 -8.44
CA LEU A 148 10.90 13.01 -8.03
C LEU A 148 11.24 12.57 -6.60
N GLU A 149 10.29 12.03 -5.83
CA GLU A 149 10.57 11.39 -4.53
C GLU A 149 9.50 10.34 -4.18
N SER A 150 9.85 9.28 -3.45
CA SER A 150 8.92 8.24 -2.98
C SER A 150 9.12 7.96 -1.46
N PRO A 151 8.07 7.71 -0.65
CA PRO A 151 8.19 7.58 0.81
C PRO A 151 8.29 6.14 1.34
N ARG A 152 8.91 5.93 2.51
CA ARG A 152 8.46 4.95 3.52
C ARG A 152 8.73 5.39 4.96
N ARG A 153 7.82 4.98 5.86
CA ARG A 153 7.63 5.52 7.22
C ARG A 153 8.08 4.55 8.33
N GLN A 154 8.55 5.13 9.44
CA GLN A 154 8.66 4.64 10.83
C GLN A 154 8.74 3.12 11.11
N LYS A 155 9.89 2.73 11.69
CA LYS A 155 10.08 1.49 12.44
C LYS A 155 8.95 1.26 13.46
N ARG A 156 8.11 0.25 13.23
CA ARG A 156 7.31 -0.41 14.28
C ARG A 156 7.96 -1.75 14.66
N GLY A 157 8.61 -1.82 15.83
CA GLY A 157 8.65 -3.07 16.61
C GLY A 157 7.26 -3.32 17.22
N PRO A 158 6.97 -4.41 17.96
CA PRO A 158 7.46 -5.79 17.96
C PRO A 158 6.61 -6.72 17.03
N PHE A 159 5.84 -6.14 16.10
CA PHE A 159 4.92 -6.85 15.20
C PHE A 159 5.62 -7.81 14.20
N ARG A 160 6.84 -7.43 13.79
CA ARG A 160 7.69 -8.22 12.87
C ARG A 160 8.03 -9.63 13.41
N LYS A 161 8.18 -9.78 14.73
CA LYS A 161 8.42 -11.09 15.37
C LYS A 161 7.15 -11.93 15.49
N ALA A 162 6.00 -11.30 15.74
CA ALA A 162 4.71 -11.98 15.85
C ALA A 162 4.25 -12.54 14.49
N PHE A 163 4.36 -11.74 13.42
CA PHE A 163 4.02 -12.15 12.05
C PHE A 163 4.99 -13.21 11.50
N HIS A 164 6.30 -13.05 11.72
CA HIS A 164 7.31 -14.04 11.34
C HIS A 164 7.09 -15.39 12.03
N ASN A 165 6.78 -15.41 13.33
CA ASN A 165 6.48 -16.65 14.06
C ASN A 165 5.15 -17.28 13.65
N PHE A 166 4.16 -16.49 13.23
CA PHE A 166 2.86 -16.97 12.76
C PHE A 166 2.94 -17.63 11.37
N MET A 167 3.62 -16.99 10.41
CA MET A 167 3.83 -17.54 9.06
C MET A 167 4.75 -18.76 9.06
N LYS A 168 5.80 -18.79 9.91
CA LYS A 168 6.68 -19.96 10.06
C LYS A 168 5.94 -21.18 10.61
N ARG A 169 4.95 -21.00 11.51
CA ARG A 169 4.07 -22.08 12.00
C ARG A 169 3.14 -22.61 10.90
N ARG A 170 2.51 -21.72 10.13
CA ARG A 170 1.60 -22.11 9.03
C ARG A 170 2.33 -22.89 7.92
N ARG A 171 3.61 -22.58 7.65
CA ARG A 171 4.42 -23.30 6.67
C ARG A 171 4.76 -24.73 7.12
N ASN A 172 5.11 -24.93 8.39
CA ASN A 172 5.37 -26.29 8.90
C ASN A 172 4.10 -27.17 8.88
N ASP A 173 2.93 -26.59 9.15
CA ASP A 173 1.66 -27.32 9.12
C ASP A 173 1.26 -27.71 7.68
N ASN A 174 1.46 -26.81 6.70
CA ASN A 174 1.18 -27.10 5.28
C ASN A 174 2.21 -28.05 4.64
N MET A 175 3.48 -28.01 5.06
CA MET A 175 4.53 -28.92 4.57
C MET A 175 4.28 -30.35 5.09
N ALA A 176 3.87 -30.50 6.34
CA ALA A 176 3.49 -31.79 6.93
C ALA A 176 2.18 -32.38 6.35
N GLN A 177 1.30 -31.53 5.83
CA GLN A 177 0.06 -31.95 5.16
C GLN A 177 0.32 -32.37 3.70
N ASN A 178 1.18 -31.64 2.98
CA ASN A 178 1.50 -31.91 1.57
C ASN A 178 2.43 -33.12 1.39
N ASP A 179 3.37 -33.38 2.31
CA ASP A 179 4.19 -34.60 2.26
C ASP A 179 3.38 -35.89 2.48
N LYS A 180 2.19 -35.80 3.09
CA LYS A 180 1.27 -36.94 3.26
C LYS A 180 0.36 -37.18 2.05
N LEU A 181 0.28 -36.22 1.12
CA LEU A 181 -0.59 -36.27 -0.06
C LEU A 181 0.21 -36.38 -1.38
N ALA A 182 1.53 -36.14 -1.36
CA ALA A 182 2.41 -36.16 -2.54
C ALA A 182 3.11 -37.52 -2.78
N GLY A 183 2.51 -38.62 -2.35
CA GLY A 183 2.81 -39.95 -2.92
C GLY A 183 1.94 -40.14 -4.16
N ASP A 184 2.55 -40.26 -5.34
CA ASP A 184 1.91 -40.45 -6.66
C ASP A 184 1.25 -39.22 -7.31
N PHE A 185 2.05 -38.26 -7.82
CA PHE A 185 1.82 -37.70 -9.17
C PHE A 185 3.02 -36.87 -9.64
N HIS A 186 3.66 -37.27 -10.74
CA HIS A 186 4.77 -36.55 -11.35
C HIS A 186 4.23 -35.66 -12.48
N ASP A 187 4.20 -34.34 -12.27
CA ASP A 187 3.77 -33.36 -13.29
C ASP A 187 5.02 -32.69 -13.92
N PRO A 188 5.24 -32.84 -15.25
CA PRO A 188 6.43 -32.33 -15.94
C PRO A 188 6.44 -30.80 -16.16
N THR A 189 5.38 -30.07 -15.77
CA THR A 189 5.34 -28.59 -15.93
C THR A 189 6.10 -27.82 -14.84
N LYS A 190 6.56 -28.49 -13.78
CA LYS A 190 7.30 -27.85 -12.67
C LYS A 190 8.78 -27.59 -12.97
N GLU A 191 9.34 -28.16 -14.03
CA GLU A 191 10.78 -28.08 -14.33
C GLU A 191 11.18 -26.73 -14.96
N TYR A 192 10.25 -26.04 -15.63
CA TYR A 192 10.54 -24.74 -16.25
C TYR A 192 10.42 -23.54 -15.30
N VAL A 193 9.73 -23.70 -14.16
CA VAL A 193 9.53 -22.62 -13.16
C VAL A 193 10.53 -22.73 -11.99
N THR A 194 11.26 -23.83 -11.87
CA THR A 194 12.15 -24.10 -10.72
C THR A 194 13.63 -23.81 -10.97
N GLY A 195 14.06 -23.57 -12.22
CA GLY A 195 15.48 -23.34 -12.56
C GLY A 195 16.13 -22.06 -12.01
N HIS A 196 15.38 -21.14 -11.39
CA HIS A 196 15.91 -19.86 -10.88
C HIS A 196 15.56 -19.55 -9.42
N THR A 197 15.11 -20.54 -8.63
CA THR A 197 14.74 -20.30 -7.21
C THR A 197 15.51 -21.14 -6.19
N ASP A 198 16.64 -21.73 -6.58
CA ASP A 198 17.58 -22.35 -5.64
C ASP A 198 18.55 -21.30 -5.08
N GLY A 199 18.10 -20.59 -4.04
CA GLY A 199 18.99 -19.72 -3.25
C GLY A 199 18.30 -18.58 -2.50
N VAL A 200 17.10 -18.17 -2.90
CA VAL A 200 16.40 -17.08 -2.25
C VAL A 200 15.53 -17.65 -1.13
N GLN A 201 16.06 -17.61 0.10
CA GLN A 201 15.23 -17.67 1.30
C GLN A 201 14.10 -16.66 1.13
N SER A 202 12.87 -17.13 0.88
CA SER A 202 11.69 -16.29 0.74
C SER A 202 11.38 -15.60 2.07
N SER A 203 12.06 -14.47 2.26
CA SER A 203 11.75 -13.47 3.28
C SER A 203 10.29 -13.04 3.11
N PRO A 204 9.57 -12.68 4.18
CA PRO A 204 8.20 -12.20 4.07
C PRO A 204 8.23 -10.98 3.13
N LEU A 205 7.49 -11.02 2.02
CA LEU A 205 7.45 -9.94 1.03
C LEU A 205 6.99 -8.67 1.75
N ALA A 206 7.94 -7.83 2.13
CA ALA A 206 7.70 -6.46 2.50
C ALA A 206 7.98 -5.67 1.24
N VAL A 207 6.94 -5.03 0.68
CA VAL A 207 7.15 -4.00 -0.34
C VAL A 207 8.19 -3.03 0.23
N SER A 208 9.22 -2.68 -0.54
CA SER A 208 10.10 -1.56 -0.20
C SER A 208 9.77 -0.42 -1.14
N ALA A 209 9.93 0.81 -0.69
CA ALA A 209 9.79 1.99 -1.52
C ALA A 209 11.10 2.76 -1.36
N GLU A 210 11.64 3.18 -2.49
CA GLU A 210 12.90 3.91 -2.62
C GLU A 210 12.58 5.31 -3.12
N GLN A 211 13.34 6.31 -2.66
CA GLN A 211 13.23 7.66 -3.19
C GLN A 211 14.07 7.78 -4.47
N VAL A 212 13.45 8.21 -5.55
CA VAL A 212 14.14 8.50 -6.82
C VAL A 212 14.00 9.98 -7.08
N SER A 213 15.10 10.72 -7.18
CA SER A 213 15.11 12.16 -7.50
C SER A 213 15.57 12.41 -8.92
N MET A 214 14.97 13.40 -9.58
CA MET A 214 15.30 13.73 -10.96
C MET A 214 15.50 15.23 -11.11
N PHE A 215 16.22 15.66 -12.14
CA PHE A 215 16.51 17.07 -12.38
C PHE A 215 16.56 17.30 -13.88
N LEU A 216 15.77 18.24 -14.40
CA LEU A 216 15.72 18.58 -15.82
C LEU A 216 16.33 19.97 -16.05
N THR A 217 17.59 19.99 -16.48
CA THR A 217 18.34 21.25 -16.68
C THR A 217 18.06 21.91 -18.03
N ALA A 218 18.32 23.23 -18.14
CA ALA A 218 18.02 24.03 -19.35
C ALA A 218 18.86 23.60 -20.55
N ASP A 219 20.02 23.03 -20.29
CA ASP A 219 20.95 22.45 -21.27
C ASP A 219 20.46 21.15 -21.93
N ASN A 220 19.18 20.79 -21.77
CA ASN A 220 18.62 19.52 -22.26
C ASN A 220 19.35 18.29 -21.67
N ASN A 221 19.67 18.36 -20.38
CA ASN A 221 20.22 17.23 -19.63
C ASN A 221 19.25 16.81 -18.52
N VAL A 222 19.14 15.51 -18.32
CA VAL A 222 18.38 14.91 -17.23
C VAL A 222 19.34 14.20 -16.29
N ILE A 223 19.14 14.42 -14.99
CA ILE A 223 19.93 13.78 -13.93
C ILE A 223 18.96 12.98 -13.08
N SER A 224 19.24 11.71 -12.84
CA SER A 224 18.45 10.86 -11.96
C SER A 224 19.33 10.31 -10.84
N PHE A 225 18.83 10.38 -9.61
CA PHE A 225 19.44 9.85 -8.41
C PHE A 225 18.55 8.72 -7.88
N PHE A 226 19.14 7.55 -7.73
CA PHE A 226 18.57 6.35 -7.15
C PHE A 226 19.36 6.00 -5.88
N GLU A 227 18.72 5.37 -4.90
CA GLU A 227 19.41 4.83 -3.73
C GLU A 227 20.10 3.50 -4.07
N ASN A 228 19.41 2.57 -4.74
CA ASN A 228 19.97 1.24 -5.01
C ASN A 228 19.34 0.51 -6.23
N SER A 229 18.19 0.94 -6.74
CA SER A 229 17.42 0.17 -7.76
C SER A 229 17.56 0.70 -9.19
N ALA A 230 18.62 1.44 -9.50
CA ALA A 230 18.77 2.06 -10.82
C ALA A 230 18.82 1.03 -11.97
N ASP A 231 19.40 -0.15 -11.75
CA ASP A 231 19.66 -1.16 -12.80
C ASP A 231 18.38 -1.71 -13.45
N ASP A 232 17.32 -1.87 -12.66
CA ASP A 232 16.03 -2.40 -13.09
C ASP A 232 15.34 -1.47 -14.11
N ILE A 233 15.57 -0.16 -13.97
CA ILE A 233 14.98 0.88 -14.81
C ILE A 233 15.93 1.28 -15.94
N GLU A 234 17.24 1.26 -15.70
CA GLU A 234 18.26 1.64 -16.67
C GLU A 234 18.21 0.73 -17.91
N THR A 235 18.16 -0.58 -17.71
CA THR A 235 18.24 -1.58 -18.77
C THR A 235 17.16 -1.41 -19.87
N PRO A 236 15.85 -1.33 -19.55
CA PRO A 236 14.82 -1.15 -20.58
C PRO A 236 14.92 0.21 -21.29
N ILE A 237 15.33 1.26 -20.60
CA ILE A 237 15.50 2.60 -21.19
C ILE A 237 16.70 2.61 -22.15
N LEU A 238 17.82 2.00 -21.76
CA LEU A 238 19.00 1.86 -22.63
C LEU A 238 18.68 1.07 -23.90
N HIS A 239 17.90 -0.01 -23.79
CA HIS A 239 17.46 -0.77 -24.96
C HIS A 239 16.57 0.06 -25.91
N ARG A 240 15.74 0.96 -25.36
CA ARG A 240 14.98 1.92 -26.16
C ARG A 240 15.89 2.96 -26.82
N LEU A 241 16.91 3.45 -26.11
CA LEU A 241 17.87 4.44 -26.62
C LEU A 241 18.87 3.86 -27.64
N SER A 242 19.22 2.58 -27.56
CA SER A 242 20.13 1.94 -28.52
C SER A 242 19.50 1.79 -29.91
N ASN A 243 18.17 1.69 -29.97
CA ASN A 243 17.43 1.55 -31.22
C ASN A 243 17.09 2.93 -31.81
N SER A 244 17.67 3.26 -32.97
CA SER A 244 17.49 4.54 -33.68
C SER A 244 16.05 4.84 -34.12
N ASP A 245 15.21 3.81 -34.22
CA ASP A 245 13.83 3.95 -34.66
C ASP A 245 12.84 4.33 -33.56
N THR A 246 13.26 4.29 -32.30
CA THR A 246 12.37 4.62 -31.19
C THR A 246 12.15 6.13 -31.11
N ILE A 247 10.96 6.50 -30.64
CA ILE A 247 10.57 7.89 -30.42
C ILE A 247 11.50 8.58 -29.42
N LEU A 248 11.93 7.86 -28.38
CA LEU A 248 12.85 8.36 -27.35
C LEU A 248 14.19 8.79 -27.94
N ARG A 249 14.66 8.05 -28.95
CA ARG A 249 15.94 8.29 -29.61
C ARG A 249 15.85 9.41 -30.65
N ARG A 250 14.75 9.48 -31.41
CA ARG A 250 14.51 10.54 -32.41
C ARG A 250 14.20 11.90 -31.78
N SER A 251 13.51 11.93 -30.65
CA SER A 251 13.13 13.19 -30.00
C SER A 251 14.33 14.01 -29.50
N CYS A 252 15.44 13.34 -29.14
CA CYS A 252 16.65 13.98 -28.60
C CYS A 252 16.37 14.98 -27.47
N ASP A 253 15.36 14.69 -26.64
CA ASP A 253 14.82 15.60 -25.64
C ASP A 253 14.88 14.97 -24.25
N ALA A 254 15.47 15.68 -23.30
CA ALA A 254 15.60 15.25 -21.92
C ALA A 254 14.24 15.10 -21.23
N SER A 255 13.23 15.89 -21.64
CA SER A 255 11.86 15.77 -21.12
C SER A 255 11.23 14.42 -21.47
N MET A 256 11.57 13.87 -22.64
CA MET A 256 11.12 12.55 -23.07
C MET A 256 11.82 11.42 -22.30
N VAL A 257 13.11 11.60 -21.96
CA VAL A 257 13.82 10.64 -21.10
C VAL A 257 13.25 10.65 -19.70
N MET A 258 12.98 11.84 -19.15
CA MET A 258 12.28 11.99 -17.88
C MET A 258 10.93 11.26 -17.89
N GLN A 259 10.11 11.43 -18.93
CA GLN A 259 8.86 10.67 -19.08
C GLN A 259 9.11 9.16 -19.09
N ALA A 260 10.13 8.69 -19.83
CA ALA A 260 10.46 7.27 -19.90
C ALA A 260 10.95 6.70 -18.55
N ILE A 261 11.63 7.49 -17.73
CA ILE A 261 12.02 7.08 -16.36
C ILE A 261 10.78 6.95 -15.47
N ILE A 262 9.85 7.92 -15.51
CA ILE A 262 8.60 7.84 -14.74
C ILE A 262 7.77 6.62 -15.16
N ASP A 263 7.62 6.41 -16.47
CA ASP A 263 6.91 5.27 -17.07
C ASP A 263 7.48 3.93 -16.56
N ALA A 264 8.80 3.76 -16.65
CA ALA A 264 9.47 2.57 -16.16
C ALA A 264 9.30 2.36 -14.64
N ILE A 265 9.31 3.43 -13.83
CA ILE A 265 9.04 3.35 -12.37
C ILE A 265 7.60 2.88 -12.11
N ILE A 266 6.63 3.39 -12.86
CA ILE A 266 5.21 3.00 -12.71
C ILE A 266 4.98 1.57 -13.18
N ASP A 267 5.65 1.12 -14.24
CA ASP A 267 5.54 -0.25 -14.75
C ASP A 267 5.99 -1.28 -13.71
N LEU A 268 6.92 -0.95 -12.81
CA LEU A 268 7.32 -1.82 -11.69
C LEU A 268 6.16 -2.10 -10.71
N ALA A 269 5.13 -1.24 -10.65
CA ALA A 269 3.97 -1.46 -9.79
C ALA A 269 2.97 -2.48 -10.35
N ILE A 270 3.03 -2.78 -11.65
CA ILE A 270 2.16 -3.76 -12.31
C ILE A 270 2.36 -5.18 -11.74
N PRO A 271 3.57 -5.77 -11.74
CA PRO A 271 3.79 -7.11 -11.18
C PRO A 271 3.48 -7.17 -9.68
N VAL A 272 3.69 -6.08 -8.94
CA VAL A 272 3.33 -5.99 -7.52
C VAL A 272 1.82 -6.08 -7.34
N THR A 273 1.05 -5.42 -8.19
CA THR A 273 -0.43 -5.47 -8.16
C THR A 273 -0.94 -6.87 -8.44
N PHE A 274 -0.36 -7.57 -9.43
CA PHE A 274 -0.69 -8.97 -9.71
C PHE A 274 -0.39 -9.90 -8.53
N ALA A 275 0.74 -9.72 -7.85
CA ALA A 275 1.07 -10.52 -6.67
C ALA A 275 0.04 -10.33 -5.54
N TYR A 276 -0.43 -9.10 -5.31
CA TYR A 276 -1.50 -8.86 -4.33
C TYR A 276 -2.84 -9.47 -4.75
N GLN A 277 -3.17 -9.43 -6.04
CA GLN A 277 -4.37 -10.06 -6.58
C GLN A 277 -4.36 -11.57 -6.33
N ASP A 278 -3.23 -12.25 -6.56
CA ASP A 278 -3.07 -13.68 -6.30
C ASP A 278 -3.19 -14.01 -4.80
N ILE A 279 -2.56 -13.21 -3.93
CA ILE A 279 -2.65 -13.38 -2.47
C ILE A 279 -4.10 -13.25 -2.00
N ILE A 280 -4.81 -12.21 -2.46
CA ILE A 280 -6.22 -11.98 -2.12
C ILE A 280 -7.09 -13.12 -2.66
N GLY A 281 -6.88 -13.56 -3.90
CA GLY A 281 -7.62 -14.67 -4.50
C GLY A 281 -7.42 -16.00 -3.74
N SER A 282 -6.20 -16.27 -3.27
CA SER A 282 -5.95 -17.44 -2.42
C SER A 282 -6.66 -17.37 -1.07
N LEU A 283 -6.70 -16.18 -0.44
CA LEU A 283 -7.42 -15.95 0.82
C LEU A 283 -8.93 -16.02 0.64
N GLU A 284 -9.45 -15.61 -0.51
CA GLU A 284 -10.87 -15.70 -0.84
C GLU A 284 -11.36 -17.15 -0.83
N LEU A 285 -10.62 -18.05 -1.49
CA LEU A 285 -10.95 -19.47 -1.50
C LEU A 285 -10.88 -20.10 -0.10
N ASP A 286 -9.87 -19.74 0.70
CA ASP A 286 -9.75 -20.16 2.10
C ASP A 286 -10.98 -19.71 2.92
N VAL A 287 -11.41 -18.45 2.76
CA VAL A 287 -12.53 -17.86 3.50
C VAL A 287 -13.87 -18.49 3.13
N LEU A 288 -14.09 -18.79 1.85
CA LEU A 288 -15.32 -19.43 1.38
C LEU A 288 -15.44 -20.89 1.83
N THR A 289 -14.31 -21.59 2.03
CA THR A 289 -14.32 -22.99 2.46
C THR A 289 -14.39 -23.15 3.97
N ASN A 290 -13.57 -22.41 4.73
CA ASN A 290 -13.52 -22.50 6.20
C ASN A 290 -13.16 -21.14 6.83
N PRO A 291 -14.14 -20.31 7.19
CA PRO A 291 -13.88 -18.99 7.74
C PRO A 291 -13.19 -19.06 9.11
N ASN A 292 -12.08 -18.33 9.27
CA ASN A 292 -11.30 -18.26 10.51
C ASN A 292 -10.86 -16.81 10.77
N ILE A 293 -10.85 -16.41 12.05
CA ILE A 293 -10.37 -15.09 12.51
C ILE A 293 -8.92 -14.81 12.08
N LYS A 294 -8.11 -15.87 11.92
CA LYS A 294 -6.74 -15.77 11.38
C LYS A 294 -6.70 -15.21 9.95
N HIS A 295 -7.67 -15.58 9.11
CA HIS A 295 -7.77 -15.04 7.75
C HIS A 295 -8.13 -13.55 7.78
N ALA A 296 -9.03 -13.13 8.67
CA ALA A 296 -9.38 -11.72 8.84
C ALA A 296 -8.17 -10.86 9.24
N THR A 297 -7.32 -11.36 10.14
CA THR A 297 -6.07 -10.66 10.52
C THR A 297 -5.11 -10.56 9.33
N SER A 298 -5.01 -11.62 8.52
CA SER A 298 -4.14 -11.63 7.33
C SER A 298 -4.63 -10.67 6.25
N LEU A 299 -5.94 -10.66 5.98
CA LEU A 299 -6.59 -9.69 5.09
C LEU A 299 -6.36 -8.25 5.56
N TYR A 300 -6.46 -7.98 6.86
CA TYR A 300 -6.20 -6.64 7.40
C TYR A 300 -4.76 -6.16 7.15
N VAL A 301 -3.77 -7.07 7.29
CA VAL A 301 -2.37 -6.74 7.00
C VAL A 301 -2.20 -6.40 5.52
N VAL A 302 -2.74 -7.24 4.63
CA VAL A 302 -2.70 -7.00 3.17
C VAL A 302 -3.38 -5.67 2.81
N THR A 303 -4.56 -5.38 3.38
CA THR A 303 -5.23 -4.09 3.20
C THR A 303 -4.36 -2.92 3.63
N SER A 304 -3.67 -3.03 4.77
CA SER A 304 -2.75 -1.98 5.23
C SER A 304 -1.56 -1.78 4.29
N GLU A 305 -1.04 -2.85 3.69
CA GLU A 305 0.05 -2.79 2.71
C GLU A 305 -0.40 -2.17 1.38
N ILE A 306 -1.60 -2.54 0.89
CA ILE A 306 -2.23 -1.94 -0.29
C ILE A 306 -2.45 -0.43 -0.10
N ILE A 307 -2.96 -0.01 1.06
CA ILE A 307 -3.13 1.42 1.37
C ILE A 307 -1.77 2.13 1.34
N THR A 308 -0.72 1.48 1.83
CA THR A 308 0.63 2.03 1.84
C THR A 308 1.15 2.20 0.42
N LEU A 309 1.01 1.18 -0.44
CA LEU A 309 1.37 1.24 -1.85
C LEU A 309 0.58 2.33 -2.60
N ARG A 310 -0.73 2.39 -2.39
CA ARG A 310 -1.61 3.43 -2.96
C ARG A 310 -1.14 4.83 -2.58
N ASN A 311 -0.71 5.04 -1.34
CA ASN A 311 -0.22 6.34 -0.88
C ASN A 311 1.12 6.74 -1.52
N PHE A 312 1.86 5.81 -2.13
CA PHE A 312 3.08 6.10 -2.89
C PHE A 312 2.79 6.41 -4.36
N ILE A 313 1.83 5.70 -4.94
CA ILE A 313 1.48 5.86 -6.36
C ILE A 313 0.59 7.09 -6.58
N ASN A 314 -0.38 7.35 -5.69
CA ASN A 314 -1.36 8.43 -5.87
C ASN A 314 -0.74 9.85 -6.00
N PRO A 315 0.31 10.22 -5.24
CA PRO A 315 1.00 11.50 -5.46
C PRO A 315 1.64 11.65 -6.85
N ILE A 316 2.02 10.55 -7.52
CA ILE A 316 2.63 10.59 -8.85
C ILE A 316 1.63 11.12 -9.89
N ALA A 317 0.33 10.82 -9.74
CA ALA A 317 -0.72 11.40 -10.59
C ALA A 317 -0.77 12.93 -10.47
N ASN A 318 -0.65 13.47 -9.24
CA ASN A 318 -0.65 14.92 -9.02
C ASN A 318 0.59 15.58 -9.62
N LEU A 319 1.75 14.92 -9.48
CA LEU A 319 3.01 15.32 -10.09
C LEU A 319 2.89 15.38 -11.62
N ILE A 320 2.38 14.33 -12.26
CA ILE A 320 2.15 14.29 -13.71
C ILE A 320 1.23 15.43 -14.15
N ASN A 321 0.15 15.65 -13.42
CA ASN A 321 -0.76 16.78 -13.66
C ASN A 321 -0.04 18.13 -13.53
N SER A 322 0.77 18.32 -12.49
CA SER A 322 1.59 19.53 -12.34
C SER A 322 2.53 19.70 -13.53
N LEU A 323 3.28 18.67 -13.93
CA LEU A 323 4.17 18.71 -15.10
C LEU A 323 3.43 19.05 -16.39
N ARG A 324 2.22 18.53 -16.57
CA ARG A 324 1.37 18.82 -17.73
C ARG A 324 0.80 20.25 -17.73
N ASP A 325 0.44 20.77 -16.56
CA ASP A 325 -0.22 22.07 -16.38
C ASP A 325 0.72 23.30 -16.47
N HIS A 326 2.04 23.10 -16.52
CA HIS A 326 3.04 24.17 -16.71
C HIS A 326 2.84 25.02 -17.99
N LYS A 327 1.92 24.62 -18.88
CA LYS A 327 1.42 25.41 -20.01
C LYS A 327 0.69 26.71 -19.58
N ASN A 328 0.11 26.77 -18.39
CA ASN A 328 -0.80 27.87 -18.01
C ASN A 328 -0.12 29.12 -17.43
N ILE A 329 1.17 29.08 -17.12
CA ILE A 329 1.92 30.27 -16.65
C ILE A 329 2.18 31.24 -17.82
N GLY A 330 2.23 30.75 -19.06
CA GLY A 330 2.51 31.55 -20.25
C GLY A 330 1.31 32.19 -20.95
N GLN A 331 0.06 31.94 -20.54
CA GLN A 331 -1.13 32.48 -21.23
C GLN A 331 -1.76 33.73 -20.56
N ARG A 332 -1.23 34.18 -19.41
CA ARG A 332 -1.58 35.50 -18.85
C ARG A 332 -0.56 36.55 -19.28
N GLY A 333 -0.76 37.10 -20.48
CA GLY A 333 -0.51 38.52 -20.77
C GLY A 333 0.92 39.05 -20.95
N ASP A 334 2.00 38.35 -20.60
CA ASP A 334 3.36 38.91 -20.70
C ASP A 334 4.20 38.20 -21.78
N VAL A 335 4.06 38.66 -23.03
CA VAL A 335 4.71 38.12 -24.25
C VAL A 335 6.26 38.20 -24.22
N GLN A 336 6.86 38.87 -23.23
CA GLN A 336 8.32 39.02 -23.12
C GLN A 336 9.00 38.04 -22.14
N LYS A 337 8.25 37.30 -21.30
CA LYS A 337 8.79 36.46 -20.20
C LYS A 337 8.87 34.96 -20.50
N ALA A 338 8.70 34.55 -21.76
CA ALA A 338 8.57 33.15 -22.15
C ALA A 338 9.85 32.49 -22.70
N ALA A 339 11.01 33.16 -22.60
CA ALA A 339 12.27 32.68 -23.16
C ALA A 339 13.12 31.82 -22.20
N SER A 340 12.92 31.95 -20.88
CA SER A 340 13.76 31.34 -19.84
C SER A 340 13.05 30.35 -18.91
N ALA A 341 11.77 30.03 -19.15
CA ALA A 341 11.14 28.88 -18.51
C ALA A 341 11.47 27.64 -19.35
N ILE A 342 12.13 26.63 -18.77
CA ILE A 342 12.28 25.31 -19.41
C ILE A 342 10.86 24.84 -19.78
N LYS A 343 10.68 24.51 -21.06
CA LYS A 343 9.40 24.04 -21.58
C LYS A 343 9.53 22.56 -21.76
N ILE A 344 8.81 21.80 -20.94
CA ILE A 344 8.55 20.39 -21.23
C ILE A 344 7.99 20.32 -22.66
N SER A 345 8.63 19.53 -23.51
CA SER A 345 8.24 19.42 -24.91
C SER A 345 6.78 18.99 -25.07
N GLN A 346 6.12 19.51 -26.10
CA GLN A 346 4.73 19.16 -26.41
C GLN A 346 4.57 17.65 -26.65
N MET A 347 5.63 17.00 -27.15
CA MET A 347 5.67 15.55 -27.32
C MET A 347 5.65 14.85 -25.95
N ALA A 348 6.55 15.24 -25.03
CA ALA A 348 6.63 14.68 -23.69
C ALA A 348 5.32 14.84 -22.90
N GLN A 349 4.66 16.00 -23.02
CA GLN A 349 3.34 16.22 -22.41
C GLN A 349 2.26 15.24 -22.92
N THR A 350 2.31 14.87 -24.20
CA THR A 350 1.34 13.92 -24.78
C THR A 350 1.56 12.52 -24.22
N TYR A 351 2.81 12.07 -24.12
CA TYR A 351 3.16 10.76 -23.56
C TYR A 351 2.99 10.70 -22.04
N LEU A 352 3.15 11.82 -21.33
CA LEU A 352 2.91 11.87 -19.89
C LEU A 352 1.44 11.58 -19.54
N GLY A 353 0.49 11.85 -20.45
CA GLY A 353 -0.90 11.47 -20.29
C GLY A 353 -1.13 9.96 -20.28
N ASP A 354 -0.34 9.19 -21.04
CA ASP A 354 -0.39 7.72 -21.03
C ASP A 354 0.07 7.16 -19.67
N VAL A 355 1.14 7.75 -19.13
CA VAL A 355 1.62 7.43 -17.77
C VAL A 355 0.57 7.79 -16.72
N GLU A 356 -0.13 8.91 -16.89
CA GLU A 356 -1.25 9.30 -16.01
C GLU A 356 -2.35 8.22 -15.99
N ASP A 357 -2.75 7.75 -17.18
CA ASP A 357 -3.76 6.70 -17.32
C ASP A 357 -3.29 5.38 -16.67
N HIS A 358 -2.01 5.02 -16.81
CA HIS A 358 -1.43 3.86 -16.11
C HIS A 358 -1.49 4.01 -14.58
N VAL A 359 -1.14 5.18 -14.04
CA VAL A 359 -1.21 5.46 -12.60
C VAL A 359 -2.64 5.36 -12.08
N VAL A 360 -3.61 5.91 -12.81
CA VAL A 360 -5.04 5.84 -12.46
C VAL A 360 -5.54 4.39 -12.48
N LEU A 361 -5.18 3.63 -13.52
CA LEU A 361 -5.56 2.21 -13.64
C LEU A 361 -5.03 1.39 -12.45
N ILE A 362 -3.76 1.57 -12.09
CA ILE A 362 -3.14 0.86 -10.97
C ILE A 362 -3.78 1.26 -9.63
N THR A 363 -4.03 2.56 -9.41
CA THR A 363 -4.67 3.01 -8.16
C THR A 363 -6.11 2.52 -8.03
N GLU A 364 -6.88 2.50 -9.12
CA GLU A 364 -8.24 1.92 -9.12
C GLU A 364 -8.22 0.42 -8.83
N SER A 365 -7.28 -0.32 -9.43
CA SER A 365 -7.08 -1.75 -9.17
C SER A 365 -6.75 -2.02 -7.69
N LEU A 366 -5.83 -1.25 -7.10
CA LEU A 366 -5.51 -1.35 -5.67
C LEU A 366 -6.71 -1.04 -4.78
N ASP A 367 -7.52 -0.02 -5.13
CA ASP A 367 -8.74 0.30 -4.40
C ASP A 367 -9.80 -0.81 -4.52
N GLN A 368 -9.89 -1.48 -5.68
CA GLN A 368 -10.77 -2.63 -5.86
C GLN A 368 -10.32 -3.83 -5.01
N LEU A 369 -9.02 -4.16 -5.03
CA LEU A 369 -8.44 -5.23 -4.21
C LEU A 369 -8.69 -4.99 -2.71
N ARG A 370 -8.51 -3.75 -2.26
CA ARG A 370 -8.85 -3.35 -0.89
C ARG A 370 -10.33 -3.59 -0.58
N ARG A 371 -11.25 -3.12 -1.43
CA ARG A 371 -12.69 -3.30 -1.21
C ARG A 371 -13.08 -4.78 -1.14
N ASN A 372 -12.46 -5.62 -1.97
CA ASN A 372 -12.67 -7.06 -1.94
C ASN A 372 -12.21 -7.66 -0.61
N ALA A 373 -11.03 -7.26 -0.12
CA ALA A 373 -10.51 -7.69 1.18
C ALA A 373 -11.43 -7.26 2.35
N ASP A 374 -11.90 -6.01 2.36
CA ASP A 374 -12.83 -5.50 3.36
C ASP A 374 -14.16 -6.29 3.34
N GLY A 375 -14.70 -6.58 2.15
CA GLY A 375 -15.91 -7.40 2.00
C GLY A 375 -15.75 -8.85 2.50
N MET A 376 -14.57 -9.44 2.31
CA MET A 376 -14.26 -10.76 2.87
C MET A 376 -14.15 -10.75 4.40
N ILE A 377 -13.59 -9.70 4.98
CA ILE A 377 -13.52 -9.55 6.45
C ILE A 377 -14.95 -9.55 7.03
N ASP A 378 -15.87 -8.81 6.42
CA ASP A 378 -17.28 -8.78 6.83
C ASP A 378 -17.95 -10.14 6.64
N LEU A 379 -17.68 -10.83 5.53
CA LEU A 379 -18.20 -12.18 5.27
C LEU A 379 -17.73 -13.17 6.35
N ILE A 380 -16.46 -13.10 6.77
CA ILE A 380 -15.93 -13.95 7.85
C ILE A 380 -16.72 -13.74 9.14
N PHE A 381 -16.91 -12.48 9.55
CA PHE A 381 -17.64 -12.17 10.79
C PHE A 381 -19.10 -12.58 10.73
N ASN A 382 -19.76 -12.37 9.58
CA ASN A 382 -21.14 -12.79 9.37
C ASN A 382 -21.29 -14.32 9.41
N THR A 383 -20.34 -15.05 8.83
CA THR A 383 -20.38 -16.51 8.78
C THR A 383 -20.07 -17.13 10.15
N ILE A 384 -19.09 -16.59 10.87
CA ILE A 384 -18.81 -17.02 12.26
C ILE A 384 -20.03 -16.77 13.15
N SER A 385 -20.68 -15.62 13.01
CA SER A 385 -21.91 -15.31 13.76
C SER A 385 -23.05 -16.27 13.41
N ALA A 386 -23.18 -16.65 12.14
CA ALA A 386 -24.16 -17.66 11.70
C ALA A 386 -23.89 -19.03 12.32
N TYR A 387 -22.63 -19.51 12.32
CA TYR A 387 -22.26 -20.77 12.97
C TYR A 387 -22.45 -20.73 14.48
N GLN A 388 -22.19 -19.60 15.13
CA GLN A 388 -22.45 -19.42 16.55
C GLN A 388 -23.96 -19.49 16.85
N ASN A 389 -24.79 -18.86 16.03
CA ASN A 389 -26.25 -18.93 16.15
C ASN A 389 -26.78 -20.35 15.94
N GLU A 390 -26.24 -21.08 14.96
CA GLU A 390 -26.61 -22.48 14.73
C GLU A 390 -26.16 -23.39 15.88
N SER A 391 -24.94 -23.22 16.37
CA SER A 391 -24.40 -23.98 17.52
C SER A 391 -25.21 -23.70 18.80
N MET A 392 -25.56 -22.44 19.07
CA MET A 392 -26.43 -22.08 20.20
C MET A 392 -27.81 -22.72 20.07
N LYS A 393 -28.38 -22.76 18.86
CA LYS A 393 -29.65 -23.43 18.62
C LYS A 393 -29.56 -24.93 18.91
N GLN A 394 -28.49 -25.60 18.47
CA GLN A 394 -28.28 -27.03 18.73
C GLN A 394 -28.18 -27.31 20.24
N LEU A 395 -27.36 -26.54 20.96
CA LEU A 395 -27.23 -26.66 22.42
C LEU A 395 -28.57 -26.41 23.13
N THR A 396 -29.33 -25.41 22.69
CA THR A 396 -30.64 -25.06 23.28
C THR A 396 -31.66 -26.18 23.08
N ILE A 397 -31.69 -26.83 21.91
CA ILE A 397 -32.59 -27.96 21.64
C ILE A 397 -32.27 -29.13 22.58
N VAL A 398 -30.99 -29.42 22.80
CA VAL A 398 -30.56 -30.45 23.75
C VAL A 398 -31.00 -30.06 25.17
N THR A 399 -30.70 -28.84 25.62
CA THR A 399 -31.06 -28.36 26.96
C THR A 399 -32.57 -28.36 27.23
N ILE A 400 -33.40 -27.92 26.28
CA ILE A 400 -34.87 -27.89 26.45
C ILE A 400 -35.44 -29.30 26.63
N ASN A 401 -34.84 -30.32 26.01
CA ASN A 401 -35.26 -31.71 26.21
C ASN A 401 -34.79 -32.27 27.57
N PHE A 402 -33.54 -32.00 27.97
CA PHE A 402 -32.98 -32.59 29.20
C PHE A 402 -33.35 -31.86 30.48
N LEU A 403 -33.58 -30.55 30.45
CA LEU A 403 -33.80 -29.75 31.66
C LEU A 403 -35.11 -30.13 32.39
N PRO A 404 -36.27 -30.28 31.72
CA PRO A 404 -37.49 -30.73 32.38
C PRO A 404 -37.40 -32.17 32.90
N SER A 405 -36.79 -33.07 32.12
CA SER A 405 -36.58 -34.46 32.53
C SER A 405 -35.64 -34.56 33.73
N SER A 406 -34.56 -33.77 33.75
CA SER A 406 -33.61 -33.73 34.87
C SER A 406 -34.25 -33.15 36.13
N PHE A 407 -35.10 -32.12 35.99
CA PHE A 407 -35.87 -31.57 37.10
C PHE A 407 -36.82 -32.61 37.70
N LEU A 408 -37.55 -33.35 36.86
CA LEU A 408 -38.44 -34.42 37.33
C LEU A 408 -37.68 -35.53 38.04
N MET A 409 -36.57 -36.01 37.46
CA MET A 409 -35.72 -37.01 38.12
C MET A 409 -35.14 -36.49 39.44
N GLY A 410 -34.76 -35.21 39.50
CA GLY A 410 -34.29 -34.56 40.71
C GLY A 410 -35.38 -34.48 41.79
N TYR A 411 -36.59 -34.03 41.44
CA TYR A 411 -37.73 -33.90 42.36
C TYR A 411 -38.16 -35.24 42.97
N PHE A 412 -38.30 -36.28 42.14
CA PHE A 412 -38.66 -37.62 42.62
C PHE A 412 -37.45 -38.39 43.20
N GLY A 413 -36.23 -37.93 42.98
CA GLY A 413 -35.00 -38.46 43.59
C GLY A 413 -34.66 -37.84 44.95
N MET A 414 -35.51 -36.99 45.51
CA MET A 414 -35.31 -36.38 46.83
C MET A 414 -35.66 -37.38 47.94
N ASN A 415 -34.82 -37.47 48.98
CA ASN A 415 -35.01 -38.37 50.12
C ASN A 415 -36.01 -37.79 51.16
N PHE A 416 -37.27 -37.60 50.78
CA PHE A 416 -38.33 -37.20 51.72
C PHE A 416 -39.16 -38.41 52.16
N THR A 417 -39.54 -38.45 53.44
CA THR A 417 -40.30 -39.57 54.03
C THR A 417 -41.81 -39.48 53.85
N ASP A 418 -42.33 -38.29 53.53
CA ASP A 418 -43.78 -38.00 53.45
C ASP A 418 -44.14 -37.54 52.03
N MET A 419 -44.04 -38.47 51.06
CA MET A 419 -44.41 -38.21 49.66
C MET A 419 -45.44 -39.25 49.16
N PRO A 420 -46.54 -38.81 48.50
CA PRO A 420 -47.57 -39.70 47.95
C PRO A 420 -47.03 -40.76 46.97
N SER A 421 -45.88 -40.48 46.38
CA SER A 421 -45.18 -41.33 45.41
C SER A 421 -44.56 -42.60 46.02
N ILE A 422 -44.28 -42.63 47.32
CA ILE A 422 -43.71 -43.79 48.02
C ILE A 422 -44.80 -44.84 48.31
N GLU A 423 -46.04 -44.40 48.54
CA GLU A 423 -47.19 -45.26 48.83
C GLU A 423 -47.82 -45.88 47.56
N HIS A 424 -47.54 -45.31 46.37
CA HIS A 424 -48.08 -45.77 45.10
C HIS A 424 -47.03 -46.51 44.25
N ASN A 425 -47.50 -47.40 43.36
CA ASN A 425 -46.65 -48.19 42.46
C ASN A 425 -45.87 -47.28 41.47
N GLU A 426 -44.75 -47.76 40.92
CA GLU A 426 -43.87 -47.07 39.94
C GLU A 426 -44.61 -46.45 38.73
N LYS A 427 -45.80 -46.97 38.42
CA LYS A 427 -46.73 -46.44 37.42
C LYS A 427 -47.20 -45.01 37.72
N TYR A 428 -47.36 -44.66 39.00
CA TYR A 428 -47.79 -43.33 39.44
C TYR A 428 -46.78 -42.24 39.04
N PHE A 429 -45.48 -42.53 39.16
CA PHE A 429 -44.41 -41.64 38.68
C PHE A 429 -44.55 -41.35 37.18
N TRP A 430 -44.69 -42.39 36.35
CA TRP A 430 -44.81 -42.22 34.90
C TRP A 430 -46.09 -41.49 34.47
N HIS A 431 -47.19 -41.66 35.21
CA HIS A 431 -48.44 -40.95 34.94
C HIS A 431 -48.34 -39.44 35.15
N ILE A 432 -47.47 -38.97 36.05
CA ILE A 432 -47.28 -37.53 36.31
C ILE A 432 -46.11 -36.97 35.49
N ALA A 433 -44.98 -37.69 35.45
CA ALA A 433 -43.76 -37.23 34.82
C ALA A 433 -43.92 -37.03 33.30
N LEU A 434 -44.61 -37.94 32.60
CA LEU A 434 -44.71 -37.90 31.14
C LEU A 434 -45.58 -36.74 30.65
N PRO A 435 -46.80 -36.50 31.18
CA PRO A 435 -47.60 -35.34 30.79
C PRO A 435 -46.96 -34.01 31.17
N VAL A 436 -46.35 -33.91 32.36
CA VAL A 436 -45.69 -32.66 32.81
C VAL A 436 -44.47 -32.36 31.94
N ALA A 437 -43.61 -33.34 31.69
CA ALA A 437 -42.46 -33.17 30.78
C ALA A 437 -42.92 -32.76 29.38
N PHE A 438 -43.96 -33.42 28.85
CA PHE A 438 -44.49 -33.11 27.53
C PHE A 438 -45.01 -31.68 27.43
N VAL A 439 -45.81 -31.23 28.39
CA VAL A 439 -46.37 -29.85 28.41
C VAL A 439 -45.26 -28.81 28.52
N VAL A 440 -44.27 -29.04 29.41
CA VAL A 440 -43.14 -28.10 29.59
C VAL A 440 -42.30 -28.02 28.32
N ILE A 441 -41.97 -29.14 27.69
CA ILE A 441 -41.22 -29.16 26.43
C ILE A 441 -42.02 -28.46 25.32
N MET A 442 -43.32 -28.76 25.19
CA MET A 442 -44.17 -28.12 24.18
C MET A 442 -44.25 -26.60 24.37
N PHE A 443 -44.34 -26.16 25.63
CA PHE A 443 -44.37 -24.74 25.97
C PHE A 443 -43.05 -24.05 25.63
N LEU A 444 -41.92 -24.63 26.03
CA LEU A 444 -40.58 -24.08 25.76
C LEU A 444 -40.23 -24.08 24.27
N MET A 445 -40.69 -25.08 23.50
CA MET A 445 -40.43 -25.19 22.06
C MET A 445 -41.46 -24.46 21.18
N ARG A 446 -42.47 -23.80 21.78
CA ARG A 446 -43.59 -23.17 21.05
C ARG A 446 -43.13 -22.33 19.85
N ASP A 447 -42.18 -21.43 20.04
CA ASP A 447 -41.74 -20.51 18.99
C ASP A 447 -41.03 -21.23 17.85
N MET A 448 -40.24 -22.26 18.16
CA MET A 448 -39.55 -23.08 17.15
C MET A 448 -40.52 -23.97 16.37
N ILE A 449 -41.56 -24.49 17.03
CA ILE A 449 -42.62 -25.29 16.41
C ILE A 449 -43.44 -24.42 15.45
N ILE A 450 -43.85 -23.21 15.87
CA ILE A 450 -44.60 -22.28 15.03
C ILE A 450 -43.79 -21.90 13.78
N TRP A 451 -42.48 -21.64 13.94
CA TRP A 451 -41.59 -21.36 12.83
C TRP A 451 -41.49 -22.54 11.84
N TRP A 452 -41.35 -23.77 12.35
CA TRP A 452 -41.30 -24.97 11.53
C TRP A 452 -42.59 -25.20 10.72
N PHE A 453 -43.76 -25.01 11.35
CA PHE A 453 -45.06 -25.11 10.68
C PHE A 453 -45.21 -24.05 9.57
N LYS A 454 -44.82 -22.79 9.84
CA LYS A 454 -44.83 -21.72 8.83
C LYS A 454 -43.93 -22.04 7.63
N ARG A 455 -42.69 -22.50 7.86
CA ARG A 455 -41.75 -22.87 6.81
C ARG A 455 -42.25 -24.03 5.94
N THR A 456 -42.89 -25.02 6.57
CA THR A 456 -43.44 -26.19 5.87
C THR A 456 -44.68 -25.83 5.03
N ALA A 457 -45.52 -24.93 5.54
CA ALA A 457 -46.68 -24.42 4.81
C ALA A 457 -46.26 -23.61 3.56
N GLN A 458 -45.24 -22.75 3.67
CA GLN A 458 -44.70 -21.98 2.54
C GLN A 458 -44.12 -22.89 1.44
N ARG A 459 -43.31 -23.89 1.80
CA ARG A 459 -42.76 -24.87 0.83
C ARG A 459 -43.85 -25.65 0.08
N ARG A 460 -44.94 -26.01 0.77
CA ARG A 460 -46.09 -26.69 0.12
C ARG A 460 -46.89 -25.75 -0.79
N GLY A 461 -46.96 -24.46 -0.46
CA GLY A 461 -47.59 -23.44 -1.31
C GLY A 461 -46.86 -23.22 -2.64
N GLU A 462 -45.53 -23.15 -2.62
CA GLU A 462 -44.70 -22.98 -3.81
C GLU A 462 -44.76 -24.19 -4.74
N SER A 463 -44.75 -25.41 -4.20
CA SER A 463 -44.87 -26.64 -5.01
C SER A 463 -46.24 -26.78 -5.68
N ARG A 464 -47.31 -26.34 -5.01
CA ARG A 464 -48.67 -26.30 -5.60
C ARG A 464 -48.79 -25.23 -6.69
N SER A 465 -48.18 -24.06 -6.50
CA SER A 465 -48.14 -22.98 -7.50
C SER A 465 -47.39 -23.39 -8.76
N LYS A 466 -46.24 -24.08 -8.63
CA LYS A 466 -45.48 -24.62 -9.77
C LYS A 466 -46.28 -25.67 -10.54
N GLY A 467 -46.90 -26.63 -9.85
CA GLY A 467 -47.73 -27.66 -10.50
C GLY A 467 -49.03 -27.12 -11.15
N LEU A 468 -49.60 -26.04 -10.62
CA LEU A 468 -50.76 -25.36 -11.23
C LEU A 468 -50.37 -24.57 -12.49
N LYS A 469 -49.17 -23.98 -12.55
CA LYS A 469 -48.65 -23.35 -13.77
C LYS A 469 -48.37 -24.39 -14.86
N GLU A 470 -47.82 -25.54 -14.51
CA GLU A 470 -47.56 -26.64 -15.43
C GLU A 470 -48.83 -27.24 -16.04
N LYS A 471 -49.91 -27.34 -15.25
CA LYS A 471 -51.24 -27.76 -15.73
C LYS A 471 -51.99 -26.71 -16.56
N ARG A 472 -51.53 -25.46 -16.57
CA ARG A 472 -52.14 -24.37 -17.36
C ARG A 472 -51.47 -24.19 -18.72
N ILE A 473 -50.32 -24.83 -18.93
CA ILE A 473 -49.49 -24.77 -20.14
C ILE A 473 -49.70 -26.02 -21.03
N ARG A 474 -50.26 -27.10 -20.48
CA ARG A 474 -50.85 -28.21 -21.24
C ARG A 474 -52.34 -27.98 -21.40
#